data_AF-A0A941DH78-F1
#
_entry.id   AF-A0A941DH78-F1
#
_cell.length_a   1.000
_cell.length_b   1.000
_cell.length_c   1.000
_cell.angle_alpha   90.00
_cell.angle_beta   90.00
_cell.angle_gamma   90.00
#
_symmetry.space_group_name_H-M   'P 1'
#
loop_
_entity.id
_entity.type
_entity.pdbx_description
1 polymer ?
#
loop_
_entity_poly.entity_id
_entity_poly.type
_entity_poly.pdbx_seq_one_letter_code
_entity_poly.pdbx_strand_id
1 'polypeptide(L)'
;MIKLNKKVAVLSAVIAGILVGCGGFVYTTVGGTVKGLTTTGSYLVLVNEVGYTQALSVDGSFSFRVASNASYDITVGQQPNPVNCTVANGKGKMSGEAPVNNIAVTCVPNVPLAGSLTGLGASKSLTLSMNGATQTTLTADGVFSFQTYAVNGKEYAAKVFLPPVGQVCKIQNASGVANLSSPPSNIAVTCATGVPVGGSLAGLKSGTFLTISNTLADGTTDARNLLADGAYTMSFSLSDGDNYDLQITTQPTGQKCTVTNGKGKASLENPAPASAIGITCVAA
;
A
#
# COMPACT_ATOMS: atom_id res chain seq x y z
N MET A 1 20.50 77.83 16.67
CA MET A 1 20.33 77.71 15.19
C MET A 1 21.57 77.05 14.61
N ILE A 2 21.57 75.73 14.46
CA ILE A 2 22.64 74.98 13.79
C ILE A 2 22.09 74.55 12.43
N LYS A 3 22.65 75.13 11.36
CA LYS A 3 22.36 74.79 9.97
C LYS A 3 22.90 73.39 9.69
N LEU A 4 22.02 72.40 9.57
CA LEU A 4 22.39 71.09 9.03
C LEU A 4 22.54 71.18 7.51
N ASN A 5 23.65 70.65 7.01
CA ASN A 5 24.18 70.82 5.66
C ASN A 5 23.40 69.97 4.63
N LYS A 6 23.13 70.50 3.43
CA LYS A 6 22.30 69.91 2.34
C LYS A 6 22.71 68.49 1.89
N LYS A 7 23.87 67.96 2.31
CA LYS A 7 24.32 66.60 1.98
C LYS A 7 23.71 65.49 2.84
N VAL A 8 23.17 65.80 4.03
CA VAL A 8 22.50 64.80 4.90
C VAL A 8 21.05 64.53 4.46
N ALA A 9 20.43 65.47 3.74
CA ALA A 9 19.08 65.31 3.21
C ALA A 9 19.00 64.30 2.05
N VAL A 10 20.11 64.04 1.35
CA VAL A 10 20.11 63.16 0.16
C VAL A 10 20.36 61.69 0.52
N LEU A 11 20.99 61.39 1.67
CA LEU A 11 21.16 60.01 2.13
C LEU A 11 19.94 59.45 2.89
N SER A 12 19.04 60.32 3.36
CA SER A 12 17.80 59.91 4.05
C SER A 12 16.64 59.64 3.07
N ALA A 13 16.77 60.05 1.80
CA ALA A 13 15.73 59.84 0.78
C ALA A 13 15.92 58.56 -0.06
N VAL A 14 17.09 57.91 0.00
CA VAL A 14 17.31 56.63 -0.72
C VAL A 14 17.04 55.40 0.18
N ILE A 15 17.09 55.56 1.51
CA ILE A 15 16.76 54.46 2.44
C ILE A 15 15.24 54.32 2.65
N ALA A 16 14.46 55.39 2.41
CA ALA A 16 12.99 55.30 2.43
C ALA A 16 12.39 54.77 1.10
N GLY A 17 13.21 54.58 0.05
CA GLY A 17 12.75 54.15 -1.28
C GLY A 17 12.99 52.67 -1.62
N ILE A 18 13.69 51.91 -0.77
CA ILE A 18 14.04 50.50 -1.07
C ILE A 18 13.17 49.49 -0.29
N LEU A 19 12.30 49.92 0.63
CA LEU A 19 11.32 49.01 1.26
C LEU A 19 10.01 48.83 0.48
N VAL A 20 9.90 49.37 -0.74
CA VAL A 20 8.73 49.15 -1.62
C VAL A 20 8.97 48.01 -2.62
N GLY A 21 10.17 47.41 -2.62
CA GLY A 21 10.55 46.30 -3.52
C GLY A 21 10.28 44.90 -2.98
N CYS A 22 9.90 44.75 -1.70
CA CYS A 22 9.37 43.50 -1.19
C CYS A 22 7.85 43.64 -1.21
N GLY A 23 7.22 43.35 -2.35
CA GLY A 23 5.76 43.28 -2.44
C GLY A 23 5.25 42.40 -1.31
N GLY A 24 4.64 43.02 -0.30
CA GLY A 24 4.20 42.32 0.90
C GLY A 24 3.23 41.22 0.47
N PHE A 25 3.66 39.98 0.59
CA PHE A 25 2.74 38.86 0.42
C PHE A 25 1.69 39.01 1.51
N VAL A 26 0.44 39.27 1.11
CA VAL A 26 -0.68 39.18 2.04
C VAL A 26 -0.86 37.70 2.36
N TYR A 27 -0.87 37.37 3.64
CA TYR A 27 -1.16 36.02 4.12
C TYR A 27 -2.56 36.01 4.68
N THR A 28 -3.34 35.02 4.27
CA THR A 28 -4.65 34.72 4.85
C THR A 28 -4.69 33.28 5.32
N THR A 29 -5.80 32.88 5.94
CA THR A 29 -5.92 31.57 6.58
C THR A 29 -6.55 30.54 5.66
N VAL A 30 -6.00 29.34 5.69
CA VAL A 30 -6.54 28.12 5.10
C VAL A 30 -6.77 27.13 6.24
N GLY A 31 -8.01 26.69 6.44
CA GLY A 31 -8.34 25.88 7.59
C GLY A 31 -9.75 25.30 7.52
N GLY A 32 -10.18 24.78 8.66
CA GLY A 32 -11.51 24.20 8.80
C GLY A 32 -11.63 23.43 10.10
N THR A 33 -12.34 22.29 10.09
CA THR A 33 -12.71 21.57 11.32
C THR A 33 -12.31 20.10 11.30
N VAL A 34 -11.90 19.60 12.47
CA VAL A 34 -11.67 18.19 12.78
C VAL A 34 -12.87 17.66 13.56
N LYS A 35 -13.39 16.50 13.14
CA LYS A 35 -14.46 15.77 13.81
C LYS A 35 -14.11 14.29 13.99
N GLY A 36 -14.53 13.69 15.11
CA GLY A 36 -14.34 12.27 15.40
C GLY A 36 -12.99 11.92 16.06
N LEU A 37 -12.17 12.91 16.42
CA LEU A 37 -10.95 12.75 17.21
C LEU A 37 -11.32 12.59 18.70
N THR A 38 -11.86 11.42 19.02
CA THR A 38 -12.45 11.11 20.33
C THR A 38 -11.48 10.39 21.28
N THR A 39 -10.25 10.08 20.82
CA THR A 39 -9.32 9.23 21.56
C THR A 39 -8.43 10.07 22.49
N THR A 40 -8.58 9.88 23.80
CA THR A 40 -7.70 10.49 24.81
C THR A 40 -6.28 9.91 24.70
N GLY A 41 -5.26 10.76 24.75
CA GLY A 41 -3.85 10.34 24.72
C GLY A 41 -3.27 10.12 23.31
N SER A 42 -4.05 10.37 22.26
CA SER A 42 -3.58 10.39 20.88
C SER A 42 -3.70 11.80 20.30
N TYR A 43 -2.90 12.12 19.29
CA TYR A 43 -2.96 13.39 18.58
C TYR A 43 -2.87 13.20 17.08
N LEU A 44 -3.60 14.04 16.34
CA LEU A 44 -3.54 14.20 14.90
C LEU A 44 -2.53 15.31 14.60
N VAL A 45 -1.65 15.12 13.60
CA VAL A 45 -0.84 16.21 13.06
C VAL A 45 -1.25 16.47 11.61
N LEU A 46 -1.74 17.68 11.36
CA LEU A 46 -1.96 18.20 10.02
C LEU A 46 -0.71 18.91 9.52
N VAL A 47 -0.44 18.81 8.23
CA VAL A 47 0.75 19.41 7.58
C VAL A 47 0.29 20.13 6.33
N ASN A 48 0.84 21.32 6.10
CA ASN A 48 0.61 22.07 4.86
C ASN A 48 1.72 21.82 3.81
N GLU A 49 1.60 22.44 2.65
CA GLU A 49 2.48 22.26 1.48
C GLU A 49 3.95 22.67 1.72
N VAL A 50 4.23 23.47 2.75
CA VAL A 50 5.59 23.89 3.12
C VAL A 50 6.13 23.20 4.38
N GLY A 51 5.40 22.21 4.92
CA GLY A 51 5.82 21.43 6.07
C GLY A 51 5.49 22.05 7.44
N TYR A 52 4.74 23.16 7.50
CA TYR A 52 4.20 23.65 8.76
C TYR A 52 3.18 22.66 9.30
N THR A 53 3.20 22.47 10.62
CA THR A 53 2.40 21.45 11.27
C THR A 53 1.45 22.06 12.30
N GLN A 54 0.32 21.39 12.52
CA GLN A 54 -0.59 21.70 13.62
C GLN A 54 -1.08 20.40 14.25
N ALA A 55 -0.85 20.27 15.55
CA ALA A 55 -1.29 19.12 16.33
C ALA A 55 -2.64 19.39 17.00
N LEU A 56 -3.56 18.43 16.93
CA LEU A 56 -4.86 18.46 17.61
C LEU A 56 -5.02 17.17 18.42
N SER A 57 -5.54 17.28 19.64
CA SER A 57 -5.83 16.15 20.53
C SER A 57 -7.32 15.93 20.78
N VAL A 58 -8.16 16.83 20.27
CA VAL A 58 -9.63 16.80 20.35
C VAL A 58 -10.23 17.43 19.10
N ASP A 59 -11.52 17.20 18.88
CA ASP A 59 -12.29 17.90 17.84
C ASP A 59 -12.18 19.43 18.00
N GLY A 60 -12.12 20.14 16.87
CA GLY A 60 -11.91 21.58 16.89
C GLY A 60 -11.58 22.17 15.53
N SER A 61 -11.31 23.47 15.51
CA SER A 61 -10.85 24.16 14.31
C SER A 61 -9.33 24.12 14.19
N PHE A 62 -8.84 24.18 12.95
CA PHE A 62 -7.42 24.37 12.64
C PHE A 62 -7.27 25.41 11.54
N SER A 63 -6.09 26.03 11.46
CA SER A 63 -5.75 26.91 10.33
C SER A 63 -4.24 27.06 10.12
N PHE A 64 -3.84 27.21 8.86
CA PHE A 64 -2.50 27.57 8.41
C PHE A 64 -2.54 28.94 7.74
N ARG A 65 -1.40 29.65 7.73
CA ARG A 65 -1.25 30.89 6.96
C ARG A 65 -0.66 30.58 5.59
N VAL A 66 -1.32 31.02 4.54
CA VAL A 66 -0.92 30.81 3.14
C VAL A 66 -0.94 32.15 2.43
N ALA A 67 0.04 32.40 1.55
CA ALA A 67 0.12 33.62 0.77
C ALA A 67 -1.04 33.71 -0.23
N SER A 68 -1.54 34.92 -0.48
CA SER A 68 -2.54 35.18 -1.52
C SER A 68 -2.05 34.65 -2.87
N ASN A 69 -2.96 34.05 -3.65
CA ASN A 69 -2.69 33.39 -4.93
C ASN A 69 -1.79 32.15 -4.90
N ALA A 70 -1.31 31.70 -3.72
CA ALA A 70 -0.58 30.44 -3.60
C ALA A 70 -1.51 29.22 -3.62
N SER A 71 -0.97 28.07 -4.03
CA SER A 71 -1.62 26.79 -3.84
C SER A 71 -1.47 26.33 -2.39
N TYR A 72 -2.45 25.59 -1.89
CA TYR A 72 -2.40 24.93 -0.59
C TYR A 72 -2.63 23.43 -0.75
N ASP A 73 -1.97 22.65 0.11
CA ASP A 73 -2.17 21.19 0.24
C ASP A 73 -2.09 20.79 1.71
N ILE A 74 -3.26 20.58 2.32
CA ILE A 74 -3.39 20.16 3.70
C ILE A 74 -3.55 18.64 3.75
N THR A 75 -2.61 17.99 4.42
CA THR A 75 -2.53 16.53 4.55
C THR A 75 -2.41 16.12 6.01
N VAL A 76 -2.62 14.82 6.28
CA VAL A 76 -2.29 14.23 7.57
C VAL A 76 -0.81 13.85 7.57
N GLY A 77 -0.01 14.49 8.42
CA GLY A 77 1.39 14.11 8.65
C GLY A 77 1.56 13.01 9.68
N GLN A 78 0.69 12.97 10.70
CA GLN A 78 0.67 11.90 11.69
C GLN A 78 -0.78 11.50 11.98
N GLN A 79 -1.10 10.24 11.71
CA GLN A 79 -2.38 9.65 12.08
C GLN A 79 -2.44 9.44 13.60
N PRO A 80 -3.55 9.80 14.26
CA PRO A 80 -3.83 9.34 15.61
C PRO A 80 -4.02 7.80 15.66
N ASN A 81 -3.95 7.19 16.84
CA ASN A 81 -4.21 5.75 17.03
C ASN A 81 -5.18 5.60 18.22
N PRO A 82 -6.30 4.87 18.11
CA PRO A 82 -6.74 3.99 17.03
C PRO A 82 -7.82 4.60 16.13
N VAL A 83 -7.61 5.80 15.60
CA VAL A 83 -8.55 6.45 14.66
C VAL A 83 -7.82 6.83 13.38
N ASN A 84 -8.48 6.74 12.23
CA ASN A 84 -7.94 7.19 10.95
C ASN A 84 -8.65 8.46 10.50
N CYS A 85 -7.90 9.53 10.26
CA CYS A 85 -8.39 10.81 9.81
C CYS A 85 -8.13 11.02 8.31
N THR A 86 -9.13 11.53 7.60
CA THR A 86 -9.04 11.90 6.18
C THR A 86 -9.39 13.37 5.98
N VAL A 87 -8.69 14.03 5.06
CA VAL A 87 -8.91 15.44 4.70
C VAL A 87 -9.74 15.54 3.42
N ALA A 88 -10.86 16.24 3.47
CA ALA A 88 -11.65 16.64 2.31
C ALA A 88 -11.44 18.14 2.04
N ASN A 89 -11.42 18.52 0.75
CA ASN A 89 -11.09 19.87 0.28
C ASN A 89 -9.70 20.37 0.72
N GLY A 90 -8.76 19.45 1.01
CA GLY A 90 -7.42 19.81 1.48
C GLY A 90 -6.53 20.46 0.43
N LYS A 91 -6.89 20.39 -0.86
CA LYS A 91 -6.09 20.92 -1.97
C LYS A 91 -6.83 22.03 -2.70
N GLY A 92 -6.11 23.09 -3.05
CA GLY A 92 -6.68 24.17 -3.86
C GLY A 92 -5.71 25.32 -4.07
N LYS A 93 -6.25 26.45 -4.54
CA LYS A 93 -5.51 27.68 -4.75
C LYS A 93 -6.27 28.84 -4.13
N MET A 94 -5.55 29.73 -3.46
CA MET A 94 -6.09 30.97 -2.94
C MET A 94 -6.52 31.87 -4.10
N SER A 95 -7.74 32.40 -4.08
CA SER A 95 -8.28 33.30 -5.11
C SER A 95 -8.19 34.79 -4.74
N GLY A 96 -7.35 35.13 -3.76
CA GLY A 96 -7.19 36.47 -3.21
C GLY A 96 -6.88 36.42 -1.70
N GLU A 97 -7.38 37.41 -0.97
CA GLU A 97 -7.15 37.55 0.48
C GLU A 97 -8.25 36.92 1.35
N ALA A 98 -9.33 36.43 0.73
CA ALA A 98 -10.41 35.76 1.44
C ALA A 98 -9.93 34.42 2.04
N PRO A 99 -10.28 34.12 3.30
CA PRO A 99 -9.87 32.88 3.94
C PRO A 99 -10.60 31.66 3.35
N VAL A 100 -9.91 30.53 3.32
CA VAL A 100 -10.49 29.21 3.01
C VAL A 100 -10.80 28.52 4.34
N ASN A 101 -12.06 28.16 4.58
CA ASN A 101 -12.53 27.60 5.85
C ASN A 101 -13.34 26.29 5.68
N ASN A 102 -13.37 25.73 4.48
CA ASN A 102 -14.20 24.58 4.11
C ASN A 102 -13.42 23.25 4.10
N ILE A 103 -12.23 23.21 4.71
CA ILE A 103 -11.47 21.96 4.86
C ILE A 103 -12.11 21.13 5.97
N ALA A 104 -12.53 19.92 5.63
CA ALA A 104 -13.15 19.01 6.58
C ALA A 104 -12.21 17.85 6.87
N VAL A 105 -11.88 17.64 8.13
CA VAL A 105 -11.11 16.48 8.59
C VAL A 105 -12.03 15.58 9.38
N THR A 106 -12.24 14.36 8.88
CA THR A 106 -13.09 13.36 9.53
C THR A 106 -12.23 12.20 10.01
N CYS A 107 -12.32 11.91 11.30
CA CYS A 107 -11.62 10.81 11.96
C CYS A 107 -12.62 9.70 12.29
N VAL A 108 -12.25 8.47 11.95
CA VAL A 108 -13.09 7.28 12.14
C VAL A 108 -12.29 6.22 12.90
N PRO A 109 -12.86 5.53 13.91
CA PRO A 109 -12.17 4.46 14.61
C PRO A 109 -11.65 3.37 13.68
N ASN A 110 -10.50 2.83 14.04
CA ASN A 110 -9.92 1.65 13.44
C ASN A 110 -10.47 0.39 14.13
N VAL A 111 -10.65 -0.67 13.37
CA VAL A 111 -11.13 -1.98 13.79
C VAL A 111 -9.97 -2.97 13.69
N PRO A 112 -9.51 -3.57 14.80
CA PRO A 112 -8.52 -4.63 14.76
C PRO A 112 -9.13 -5.88 14.11
N LEU A 113 -8.46 -6.42 13.10
CA LEU A 113 -8.86 -7.69 12.47
C LEU A 113 -7.99 -8.83 12.98
N ALA A 114 -8.64 -9.94 13.29
CA ALA A 114 -7.99 -11.13 13.84
C ALA A 114 -8.60 -12.40 13.23
N GLY A 115 -7.88 -13.49 13.39
CA GLY A 115 -8.24 -14.77 12.81
C GLY A 115 -7.60 -15.95 13.51
N SER A 116 -7.78 -17.12 12.91
CA SER A 116 -7.16 -18.37 13.35
C SER A 116 -6.55 -19.10 12.17
N LEU A 117 -5.34 -19.59 12.33
CA LEU A 117 -4.64 -20.44 11.39
C LEU A 117 -4.67 -21.89 11.87
N THR A 118 -4.95 -22.81 10.94
CA THR A 118 -4.95 -24.25 11.16
C THR A 118 -4.31 -24.98 9.99
N GLY A 119 -3.63 -26.10 10.26
CA GLY A 119 -3.09 -27.00 9.24
C GLY A 119 -1.76 -26.53 8.63
N LEU A 120 -1.08 -25.54 9.19
CA LEU A 120 0.24 -25.14 8.73
C LEU A 120 1.26 -26.22 9.08
N GLY A 121 2.00 -26.70 8.08
CA GLY A 121 3.03 -27.70 8.29
C GLY A 121 4.18 -27.21 9.18
N ALA A 122 4.80 -28.11 9.93
CA ALA A 122 5.94 -27.78 10.78
C ALA A 122 7.07 -27.11 9.99
N SER A 123 7.68 -26.07 10.56
CA SER A 123 8.75 -25.26 9.94
C SER A 123 8.37 -24.57 8.62
N LYS A 124 7.07 -24.42 8.33
CA LYS A 124 6.58 -23.63 7.21
C LYS A 124 6.13 -22.25 7.69
N SER A 125 5.97 -21.33 6.75
CA SER A 125 5.45 -20.00 7.00
C SER A 125 4.38 -19.64 5.97
N LEU A 126 3.35 -18.95 6.41
CA LEU A 126 2.32 -18.35 5.58
C LEU A 126 2.37 -16.83 5.78
N THR A 127 2.44 -16.05 4.71
CA THR A 127 2.32 -14.60 4.79
C THR A 127 0.98 -14.16 4.22
N LEU A 128 0.21 -13.46 5.04
CA LEU A 128 -1.07 -12.84 4.67
C LEU A 128 -0.85 -11.34 4.42
N SER A 129 -1.65 -10.75 3.55
CA SER A 129 -1.77 -9.30 3.40
C SER A 129 -3.21 -8.87 3.65
N MET A 130 -3.40 -7.64 4.13
CA MET A 130 -4.71 -7.01 4.26
C MET A 130 -4.72 -5.71 3.49
N ASN A 131 -5.73 -5.48 2.64
CA ASN A 131 -5.94 -4.24 1.88
C ASN A 131 -4.72 -3.79 1.05
N GLY A 132 -3.87 -4.72 0.63
CA GLY A 132 -2.61 -4.42 -0.07
C GLY A 132 -1.56 -3.71 0.79
N ALA A 133 -1.75 -3.68 2.11
CA ALA A 133 -0.88 -3.02 3.08
C ALA A 133 0.11 -4.02 3.71
N THR A 134 0.53 -3.74 4.96
CA THR A 134 1.51 -4.50 5.72
C THR A 134 1.19 -6.00 5.77
N GLN A 135 2.23 -6.80 5.54
CA GLN A 135 2.17 -8.25 5.55
C GLN A 135 2.29 -8.80 6.97
N THR A 136 1.55 -9.87 7.26
CA THR A 136 1.62 -10.60 8.53
C THR A 136 2.09 -12.03 8.24
N THR A 137 3.27 -12.38 8.72
CA THR A 137 3.82 -13.74 8.58
C THR A 137 3.47 -14.59 9.80
N LEU A 138 2.91 -15.76 9.53
CA LEU A 138 2.49 -16.77 10.50
C LEU A 138 3.39 -17.99 10.35
N THR A 139 3.89 -18.51 11.47
CA THR A 139 4.85 -19.64 11.51
C THR A 139 4.35 -20.83 12.31
N ALA A 140 3.15 -20.74 12.88
CA ALA A 140 2.50 -21.80 13.64
C ALA A 140 0.97 -21.64 13.58
N ASP A 141 0.26 -22.74 13.80
CA ASP A 141 -1.19 -22.73 14.01
C ASP A 141 -1.55 -21.97 15.30
N GLY A 142 -2.75 -21.40 15.32
CA GLY A 142 -3.26 -20.63 16.46
C GLY A 142 -3.96 -19.33 16.05
N VAL A 143 -4.26 -18.51 17.04
CA VAL A 143 -4.86 -17.19 16.82
C VAL A 143 -3.81 -16.19 16.32
N PHE A 144 -4.22 -15.28 15.44
CA PHE A 144 -3.37 -14.21 14.95
C PHE A 144 -4.15 -12.90 14.83
N SER A 145 -3.42 -11.78 14.84
CA SER A 145 -3.93 -10.45 14.56
C SER A 145 -3.13 -9.81 13.43
N PHE A 146 -3.79 -9.06 12.56
CA PHE A 146 -3.07 -8.25 11.59
C PHE A 146 -2.47 -7.01 12.26
N GLN A 147 -1.31 -6.58 11.78
CA GLN A 147 -0.67 -5.35 12.28
C GLN A 147 -1.38 -4.08 11.80
N THR A 148 -2.02 -4.12 10.63
CA THR A 148 -2.82 -3.02 10.09
C THR A 148 -4.27 -3.19 10.49
N TYR A 149 -4.87 -2.11 10.95
CA TYR A 149 -6.29 -2.05 11.23
C TYR A 149 -7.10 -1.63 9.99
N ALA A 150 -8.36 -2.07 9.93
CA ALA A 150 -9.31 -1.57 8.95
C ALA A 150 -10.06 -0.35 9.51
N VAL A 151 -10.44 0.60 8.67
CA VAL A 151 -11.24 1.74 9.12
C VAL A 151 -12.70 1.29 9.30
N ASN A 152 -13.34 1.67 10.40
CA ASN A 152 -14.74 1.30 10.65
C ASN A 152 -15.66 1.77 9.51
N GLY A 153 -16.56 0.88 9.06
CA GLY A 153 -17.44 1.10 7.92
C GLY A 153 -16.76 1.04 6.54
N LYS A 154 -15.46 0.72 6.47
CA LYS A 154 -14.74 0.47 5.22
C LYS A 154 -14.55 -1.02 4.97
N GLU A 155 -14.40 -1.36 3.69
CA GLU A 155 -14.12 -2.72 3.28
C GLU A 155 -12.74 -3.18 3.74
N TYR A 156 -12.63 -4.47 4.04
CA TYR A 156 -11.37 -5.16 4.19
C TYR A 156 -11.29 -6.33 3.21
N ALA A 157 -10.06 -6.66 2.81
CA ALA A 157 -9.74 -7.82 1.99
C ALA A 157 -8.40 -8.40 2.45
N ALA A 158 -8.44 -9.58 3.06
CA ALA A 158 -7.32 -10.43 3.38
C ALA A 158 -6.99 -11.34 2.19
N LYS A 159 -5.71 -11.51 1.89
CA LYS A 159 -5.22 -12.38 0.82
C LYS A 159 -4.00 -13.18 1.30
N VAL A 160 -3.82 -14.36 0.73
CA VAL A 160 -2.54 -15.06 0.83
C VAL A 160 -1.54 -14.30 -0.05
N PHE A 161 -0.50 -13.74 0.57
CA PHE A 161 0.55 -13.01 -0.13
C PHE A 161 1.69 -13.95 -0.52
N LEU A 162 2.19 -14.74 0.43
CA LEU A 162 3.16 -15.81 0.18
C LEU A 162 2.66 -17.09 0.84
N PRO A 163 2.28 -18.12 0.06
CA PRO A 163 1.84 -19.39 0.61
C PRO A 163 3.03 -20.23 1.14
N PRO A 164 2.78 -21.14 2.07
CA PRO A 164 3.75 -22.16 2.45
C PRO A 164 4.02 -23.12 1.28
N VAL A 165 5.29 -23.47 1.05
CA VAL A 165 5.69 -24.41 -0.02
C VAL A 165 5.00 -25.77 0.18
N GLY A 166 4.39 -26.29 -0.89
CA GLY A 166 3.70 -27.58 -0.89
C GLY A 166 2.42 -27.60 -0.06
N GLN A 167 1.81 -26.44 0.19
CA GLN A 167 0.52 -26.32 0.85
C GLN A 167 -0.34 -25.26 0.17
N VAL A 168 -1.65 -25.44 0.25
CA VAL A 168 -2.65 -24.46 -0.18
C VAL A 168 -3.37 -23.98 1.07
N CYS A 169 -3.38 -22.66 1.28
CA CYS A 169 -4.11 -22.04 2.38
C CYS A 169 -5.31 -21.27 1.83
N LYS A 170 -6.49 -21.58 2.35
CA LYS A 170 -7.75 -20.90 2.00
C LYS A 170 -8.18 -20.01 3.15
N ILE A 171 -8.68 -18.82 2.82
CA ILE A 171 -9.17 -17.84 3.79
C ILE A 171 -10.69 -17.79 3.69
N GLN A 172 -11.39 -18.14 4.77
CA GLN A 172 -12.81 -17.89 4.93
C GLN A 172 -13.02 -16.48 5.50
N ASN A 173 -14.09 -15.81 5.07
CA ASN A 173 -14.37 -14.41 5.41
C ASN A 173 -13.21 -13.47 5.05
N ALA A 174 -12.56 -13.79 3.91
CA ALA A 174 -11.43 -13.04 3.39
C ALA A 174 -11.75 -11.57 3.11
N SER A 175 -13.01 -11.23 2.84
CA SER A 175 -13.45 -9.86 2.66
C SER A 175 -14.76 -9.56 3.38
N GLY A 176 -15.01 -8.28 3.61
CA GLY A 176 -16.22 -7.79 4.26
C GLY A 176 -16.11 -6.31 4.61
N VAL A 177 -17.04 -5.79 5.41
CA VAL A 177 -16.98 -4.42 5.95
C VAL A 177 -16.58 -4.48 7.42
N ALA A 178 -15.55 -3.72 7.79
CA ALA A 178 -15.09 -3.65 9.16
C ALA A 178 -16.12 -2.93 10.04
N ASN A 179 -16.50 -3.53 11.17
CA ASN A 179 -17.48 -2.97 12.09
C ASN A 179 -16.95 -3.04 13.52
N LEU A 180 -16.78 -1.90 14.18
CA LEU A 180 -16.24 -1.84 15.55
C LEU A 180 -17.16 -2.50 16.59
N SER A 181 -18.48 -2.46 16.38
CA SER A 181 -19.48 -3.06 17.27
C SER A 181 -19.59 -4.57 17.12
N SER A 182 -19.08 -5.10 16.01
CA SER A 182 -19.01 -6.53 15.71
C SER A 182 -17.76 -6.74 14.86
N PRO A 183 -16.56 -6.69 15.46
CA PRO A 183 -15.32 -6.84 14.70
C PRO A 183 -15.38 -8.12 13.89
N PRO A 184 -14.78 -8.17 12.69
CA PRO A 184 -14.65 -9.39 11.91
C PRO A 184 -13.88 -10.43 12.70
N SER A 185 -14.61 -11.15 13.56
CA SER A 185 -14.18 -12.35 14.22
C SER A 185 -14.42 -13.46 13.22
N ASN A 186 -13.43 -14.33 13.03
CA ASN A 186 -13.45 -15.49 12.14
C ASN A 186 -12.93 -15.25 10.71
N ILE A 187 -11.84 -14.47 10.54
CA ILE A 187 -10.96 -14.72 9.39
C ILE A 187 -10.28 -16.07 9.65
N ALA A 188 -10.89 -17.14 9.16
CA ALA A 188 -10.39 -18.50 9.35
C ALA A 188 -9.47 -18.87 8.19
N VAL A 189 -8.25 -19.29 8.52
CA VAL A 189 -7.26 -19.72 7.54
C VAL A 189 -7.00 -21.20 7.76
N THR A 190 -7.21 -21.98 6.71
CA THR A 190 -6.99 -23.42 6.73
C THR A 190 -6.02 -23.79 5.63
N CYS A 191 -4.90 -24.39 6.02
CA CYS A 191 -3.89 -24.91 5.12
C CYS A 191 -4.04 -26.43 4.99
N ALA A 192 -3.90 -26.92 3.77
CA ALA A 192 -3.87 -28.34 3.44
C ALA A 192 -2.68 -28.64 2.54
N THR A 193 -2.30 -29.91 2.44
CA THR A 193 -1.28 -30.36 1.48
C THR A 193 -1.65 -29.92 0.07
N GLY A 194 -0.67 -29.33 -0.62
CA GLY A 194 -0.82 -28.86 -2.00
C GLY A 194 0.19 -29.53 -2.91
N VAL A 195 -0.11 -29.53 -4.20
CA VAL A 195 0.75 -30.00 -5.26
C VAL A 195 1.53 -28.80 -5.80
N PRO A 196 2.86 -28.73 -5.63
CA PRO A 196 3.67 -27.70 -6.28
C PRO A 196 3.48 -27.76 -7.81
N VAL A 197 3.65 -26.64 -8.52
CA VAL A 197 3.71 -26.63 -10.00
C VAL A 197 5.06 -26.08 -10.40
N GLY A 198 5.67 -26.61 -11.45
CA GLY A 198 7.04 -26.27 -11.81
C GLY A 198 7.59 -27.14 -12.95
N GLY A 199 8.89 -27.01 -13.19
CA GLY A 199 9.51 -27.60 -14.36
C GLY A 199 11.01 -27.42 -14.43
N SER A 200 11.54 -27.55 -15.64
CA SER A 200 12.92 -27.22 -15.98
C SER A 200 12.97 -26.19 -17.10
N LEU A 201 13.80 -25.17 -16.93
CA LEU A 201 14.15 -24.21 -17.96
C LEU A 201 15.52 -24.57 -18.55
N ALA A 202 15.62 -24.57 -19.88
CA ALA A 202 16.85 -24.78 -20.61
C ALA A 202 17.01 -23.81 -21.79
N GLY A 203 18.25 -23.38 -22.03
CA GLY A 203 18.62 -22.55 -23.17
C GLY A 203 18.40 -21.05 -22.97
N LEU A 204 18.13 -20.56 -21.75
CA LEU A 204 17.97 -19.13 -21.49
C LEU A 204 19.32 -18.41 -21.61
N LYS A 205 19.35 -17.35 -22.42
CA LYS A 205 20.54 -16.52 -22.60
C LYS A 205 20.87 -15.79 -21.30
N SER A 206 22.13 -15.90 -20.87
CA SER A 206 22.64 -15.16 -19.71
C SER A 206 22.39 -13.66 -19.81
N GLY A 207 21.93 -13.04 -18.71
CA GLY A 207 21.60 -11.62 -18.64
C GLY A 207 20.23 -11.24 -19.22
N THR A 208 19.40 -12.23 -19.60
CA THR A 208 17.99 -12.03 -19.97
C THR A 208 17.06 -12.66 -18.94
N PHE A 209 15.75 -12.43 -19.06
CA PHE A 209 14.75 -13.06 -18.20
C PHE A 209 13.56 -13.55 -19.03
N LEU A 210 12.90 -14.58 -18.52
CA LEU A 210 11.62 -15.09 -19.00
C LEU A 210 10.59 -14.87 -17.90
N THR A 211 9.41 -14.35 -18.22
CA THR A 211 8.29 -14.34 -17.26
C THR A 211 7.30 -15.42 -17.63
N ILE A 212 7.02 -16.30 -16.66
CA ILE A 212 5.97 -17.31 -16.73
C ILE A 212 4.84 -16.96 -15.78
N SER A 213 3.62 -17.40 -16.08
CA SER A 213 2.49 -17.27 -15.19
C SER A 213 1.58 -18.48 -15.21
N ASN A 214 0.99 -18.79 -14.07
CA ASN A 214 -0.15 -19.71 -13.95
C ASN A 214 -1.32 -18.93 -13.34
N THR A 215 -2.50 -19.01 -13.95
CA THR A 215 -3.72 -18.43 -13.39
C THR A 215 -4.46 -19.49 -12.59
N LEU A 216 -4.62 -19.25 -11.29
CA LEU A 216 -5.32 -20.15 -10.38
C LEU A 216 -6.84 -20.10 -10.63
N ALA A 217 -7.57 -21.09 -10.11
CA ALA A 217 -9.01 -21.20 -10.28
C ALA A 217 -9.80 -20.00 -9.71
N ASP A 218 -9.25 -19.30 -8.71
CA ASP A 218 -9.84 -18.10 -8.11
C ASP A 218 -9.51 -16.80 -8.87
N GLY A 219 -8.82 -16.90 -10.01
CA GLY A 219 -8.38 -15.76 -10.82
C GLY A 219 -7.06 -15.13 -10.37
N THR A 220 -6.45 -15.61 -9.29
CA THR A 220 -5.12 -15.15 -8.87
C THR A 220 -4.08 -15.52 -9.92
N THR A 221 -3.28 -14.56 -10.36
CA THR A 221 -2.14 -14.81 -11.25
C THR A 221 -0.87 -15.02 -10.43
N ASP A 222 -0.30 -16.22 -10.48
CA ASP A 222 1.03 -16.52 -9.97
C ASP A 222 2.04 -16.34 -11.11
N ALA A 223 2.83 -15.27 -11.05
CA ALA A 223 3.83 -14.95 -12.06
C ALA A 223 5.24 -14.98 -11.48
N ARG A 224 6.20 -15.46 -12.27
CA ARG A 224 7.59 -15.60 -11.86
C ARG A 224 8.55 -15.23 -12.99
N ASN A 225 9.58 -14.47 -12.63
CA ASN A 225 10.73 -14.25 -13.50
C ASN A 225 11.77 -15.35 -13.29
N LEU A 226 12.17 -15.99 -14.39
CA LEU A 226 13.27 -16.95 -14.45
C LEU A 226 14.49 -16.26 -15.06
N LEU A 227 15.63 -16.37 -14.38
CA LEU A 227 16.86 -15.61 -14.69
C LEU A 227 18.01 -16.51 -15.16
N ALA A 228 17.87 -17.82 -15.04
CA ALA A 228 18.86 -18.81 -15.42
C ALA A 228 18.20 -20.17 -15.67
N ASP A 229 18.90 -21.03 -16.40
CA ASP A 229 18.52 -22.43 -16.60
C ASP A 229 18.48 -23.20 -15.27
N GLY A 230 17.67 -24.25 -15.23
CA GLY A 230 17.53 -25.14 -14.08
C GLY A 230 16.08 -25.43 -13.70
N ALA A 231 15.90 -26.07 -12.55
CA ALA A 231 14.58 -26.37 -12.01
C ALA A 231 13.90 -25.08 -11.51
N TYR A 232 12.59 -24.97 -11.74
CA TYR A 232 11.77 -23.90 -11.22
C TYR A 232 10.50 -24.45 -10.61
N THR A 233 9.97 -23.75 -9.61
CA THR A 233 8.64 -23.95 -9.06
C THR A 233 7.90 -22.62 -9.04
N MET A 234 6.60 -22.67 -9.24
CA MET A 234 5.66 -21.59 -9.02
C MET A 234 5.51 -21.33 -7.52
N SER A 235 5.06 -20.14 -7.15
CA SER A 235 4.96 -19.72 -5.75
C SER A 235 3.77 -20.42 -5.07
N PHE A 236 2.65 -20.51 -5.77
CA PHE A 236 1.42 -21.14 -5.30
C PHE A 236 1.38 -22.61 -5.70
N SER A 237 1.21 -23.47 -4.68
CA SER A 237 0.81 -24.85 -4.91
C SER A 237 -0.68 -24.91 -5.26
N LEU A 238 -1.10 -25.99 -5.90
CA LEU A 238 -2.49 -26.24 -6.29
C LEU A 238 -3.14 -27.30 -5.40
N SER A 239 -4.47 -27.28 -5.30
CA SER A 239 -5.19 -28.39 -4.67
C SER A 239 -5.13 -29.61 -5.59
N ASP A 240 -5.30 -30.79 -5.01
CA ASP A 240 -5.42 -32.02 -5.80
C ASP A 240 -6.59 -31.91 -6.81
N GLY A 241 -6.32 -32.25 -8.07
CA GLY A 241 -7.28 -32.19 -9.17
C GLY A 241 -7.46 -30.81 -9.83
N ASP A 242 -6.91 -29.73 -9.27
CA ASP A 242 -6.98 -28.38 -9.86
C ASP A 242 -6.22 -28.33 -11.20
N ASN A 243 -6.73 -27.54 -12.16
CA ASN A 243 -6.04 -27.34 -13.43
C ASN A 243 -4.87 -26.36 -13.26
N TYR A 244 -3.81 -26.57 -14.04
CA TYR A 244 -2.78 -25.57 -14.29
C TYR A 244 -2.72 -25.23 -15.78
N ASP A 245 -2.40 -23.97 -16.09
CA ASP A 245 -2.14 -23.47 -17.43
C ASP A 245 -0.97 -22.48 -17.35
N LEU A 246 0.24 -23.04 -17.44
CA LEU A 246 1.48 -22.30 -17.43
C LEU A 246 1.72 -21.66 -18.80
N GLN A 247 1.82 -20.34 -18.80
CA GLN A 247 2.02 -19.53 -19.99
C GLN A 247 3.28 -18.68 -19.86
N ILE A 248 3.91 -18.38 -21.00
CA ILE A 248 4.96 -17.38 -21.08
C ILE A 248 4.29 -16.03 -21.35
N THR A 249 4.46 -15.08 -20.43
CA THR A 249 3.90 -13.73 -20.55
C THR A 249 4.94 -12.71 -21.00
N THR A 250 6.23 -13.02 -20.87
CA THR A 250 7.32 -12.18 -21.40
C THR A 250 8.45 -13.04 -21.91
N GLN A 251 8.73 -12.95 -23.22
CA GLN A 251 9.86 -13.64 -23.86
C GLN A 251 11.18 -12.90 -23.58
N PRO A 252 12.30 -13.62 -23.41
CA PRO A 252 13.63 -13.02 -23.34
C PRO A 252 14.03 -12.32 -24.65
N THR A 253 14.81 -11.24 -24.54
CA THR A 253 15.28 -10.50 -25.72
C THR A 253 16.19 -11.35 -26.59
N GLY A 254 15.85 -11.48 -27.88
CA GLY A 254 16.63 -12.23 -28.86
C GLY A 254 16.47 -13.76 -28.78
N GLN A 255 15.46 -14.24 -28.05
CA GLN A 255 15.13 -15.66 -27.94
C GLN A 255 13.62 -15.89 -28.00
N LYS A 256 13.23 -17.09 -28.39
CA LYS A 256 11.86 -17.59 -28.30
C LYS A 256 11.85 -18.85 -27.44
N CYS A 257 11.11 -18.78 -26.34
CA CYS A 257 10.89 -19.90 -25.45
C CYS A 257 9.51 -20.53 -25.70
N THR A 258 9.43 -21.84 -25.57
CA THR A 258 8.19 -22.62 -25.67
C THR A 258 8.00 -23.48 -24.43
N VAL A 259 6.74 -23.68 -24.04
CA VAL A 259 6.36 -24.53 -22.91
C VAL A 259 5.88 -25.87 -23.44
N THR A 260 6.42 -26.96 -22.91
CA THR A 260 5.91 -28.33 -23.11
C THR A 260 5.20 -28.79 -21.84
N ASN A 261 4.10 -29.51 -21.99
CA ASN A 261 3.23 -29.93 -20.88
C ASN A 261 2.75 -28.77 -19.98
N GLY A 262 2.63 -27.56 -20.54
CA GLY A 262 2.22 -26.36 -19.78
C GLY A 262 0.79 -26.40 -19.27
N LYS A 263 -0.04 -27.36 -19.69
CA LYS A 263 -1.42 -27.53 -19.23
C LYS A 263 -1.65 -28.93 -18.67
N GLY A 264 -2.44 -29.04 -17.61
CA GLY A 264 -2.77 -30.32 -17.01
C GLY A 264 -3.52 -30.17 -15.70
N LYS A 265 -3.53 -31.26 -14.91
CA LYS A 265 -4.12 -31.31 -13.57
C LYS A 265 -3.04 -31.60 -12.53
N ALA A 266 -3.10 -30.90 -11.41
CA ALA A 266 -2.37 -31.23 -10.21
C ALA A 266 -2.87 -32.58 -9.65
N SER A 267 -1.95 -33.44 -9.18
CA SER A 267 -2.31 -34.71 -8.55
C SER A 267 -1.38 -35.03 -7.37
N LEU A 268 -1.92 -35.53 -6.26
CA LEU A 268 -1.16 -36.01 -5.11
C LEU A 268 -0.74 -37.49 -5.26
N GLU A 269 -1.57 -38.33 -5.89
CA GLU A 269 -1.35 -39.78 -6.01
C GLU A 269 -0.32 -40.14 -7.07
N ASN A 270 -0.35 -39.42 -8.17
CA ASN A 270 0.66 -39.50 -9.23
C ASN A 270 1.10 -38.06 -9.42
N PRO A 271 2.10 -37.55 -8.66
CA PRO A 271 2.51 -36.17 -8.76
C PRO A 271 2.83 -35.87 -10.21
N ALA A 272 1.85 -35.33 -10.94
CA ALA A 272 2.01 -34.80 -12.28
C ALA A 272 3.08 -33.75 -12.06
N PRO A 273 4.32 -34.00 -12.49
CA PRO A 273 5.35 -33.36 -11.74
C PRO A 273 5.23 -31.87 -11.99
N ALA A 274 5.26 -31.14 -10.89
CA ALA A 274 5.89 -29.83 -10.79
C ALA A 274 7.34 -29.79 -11.33
N SER A 275 7.77 -30.79 -12.09
CA SER A 275 9.06 -30.92 -12.76
C SER A 275 8.91 -31.47 -14.19
N ALA A 276 7.69 -31.71 -14.70
CA ALA A 276 7.43 -32.21 -16.06
C ALA A 276 7.12 -31.12 -17.08
N ILE A 277 6.98 -29.87 -16.62
CA ILE A 277 6.76 -28.72 -17.49
C ILE A 277 8.11 -28.25 -18.04
N GLY A 278 8.44 -28.65 -19.25
CA GLY A 278 9.68 -28.21 -19.90
C GLY A 278 9.52 -26.81 -20.47
N ILE A 279 10.53 -25.96 -20.29
CA ILE A 279 10.66 -24.73 -21.04
C ILE A 279 11.98 -24.75 -21.77
N THR A 280 11.92 -24.61 -23.09
CA THR A 280 13.10 -24.56 -23.95
C THR A 280 13.14 -23.24 -24.69
N CYS A 281 14.27 -22.54 -24.59
CA CYS A 281 14.54 -21.30 -25.29
C CYS A 281 15.53 -21.53 -26.43
N VAL A 282 15.24 -20.97 -27.60
CA VAL A 282 16.13 -20.96 -28.76
C VAL A 282 16.33 -19.54 -29.27
N ALA A 283 17.39 -19.29 -30.04
CA ALA A 283 17.57 -17.99 -30.71
C ALA A 283 16.34 -17.70 -31.60
N ALA A 284 15.86 -16.45 -31.54
CA ALA A 284 14.69 -16.00 -32.28
C ALA A 284 15.01 -15.69 -33.75
#